data_AF-A0AAQ3WEW4-F1
#
_entry.id   AF-A0AAQ3WEW4-F1
#
_cell.length_a   1.000
_cell.length_b   1.000
_cell.length_c   1.000
_cell.angle_alpha   90.00
_cell.angle_beta   90.00
_cell.angle_gamma   90.00
#
_symmetry.space_group_name_H-M   'P 1'
#
loop_
_entity.id
_entity.type
_entity.pdbx_description
1 polymer ?
#
loop_
_entity_poly.entity_id
_entity_poly.type
_entity_poly.pdbx_seq_one_letter_code
_entity_poly.pdbx_strand_id
1 'polypeptide(L)'
;MEDGEESAAAAEAALGLSPQLFVDEVRDVIANVSAEAFEYCLQAVAAPGVLGDATAAQKATELQRGLNAIRHVVKDALDKRMTNWEKYCFQQCFYLPEGFVVPEDDNSCAKGSHDYGSSDSDLDLELDSLRKKLESANKESEDLQRELSTLERQTTYKRKLDSAVAEIQKLFEDKSVQQNFQA
;
A
#
# COMPACT_ATOMS: atom_id res chain seq x y z
N MET A 1 24.01 -22.84 2.49
CA MET A 1 23.18 -21.61 2.51
C MET A 1 23.77 -20.57 1.56
N GLU A 2 25.06 -20.65 1.22
CA GLU A 2 25.74 -19.79 0.24
C GLU A 2 25.24 -19.95 -1.21
N ASP A 3 24.93 -21.17 -1.68
CA ASP A 3 24.48 -21.40 -3.07
C ASP A 3 23.17 -20.67 -3.46
N GLY A 4 22.33 -20.34 -2.48
CA GLY A 4 21.05 -19.67 -2.72
C GLY A 4 21.18 -18.15 -2.93
N GLU A 5 22.14 -17.52 -2.26
CA GLU A 5 22.39 -16.08 -2.39
C GLU A 5 23.17 -15.77 -3.68
N GLU A 6 24.10 -16.64 -4.07
CA GLU A 6 24.87 -16.49 -5.30
C GLU A 6 23.98 -16.62 -6.56
N SER A 7 23.00 -17.53 -6.54
CA SER A 7 21.99 -17.65 -7.59
C SER A 7 21.04 -16.44 -7.67
N ALA A 8 20.72 -15.81 -6.53
CA ALA A 8 19.85 -14.64 -6.49
C ALA A 8 20.56 -13.40 -7.05
N ALA A 9 21.82 -13.17 -6.68
CA ALA A 9 22.63 -12.07 -7.19
C ALA A 9 22.88 -12.18 -8.71
N ALA A 10 23.08 -13.39 -9.22
CA ALA A 10 23.22 -13.62 -10.64
C ALA A 10 21.93 -13.30 -11.41
N ALA A 11 20.76 -13.68 -10.86
CA ALA A 11 19.46 -13.37 -11.46
C ALA A 11 19.19 -11.86 -11.45
N GLU A 12 19.58 -11.17 -10.38
CA GLU A 12 19.51 -9.71 -10.28
C GLU A 12 20.35 -9.02 -11.34
N ALA A 13 21.61 -9.43 -11.50
CA ALA A 13 22.51 -8.88 -12.51
C ALA A 13 22.00 -9.16 -13.94
N ALA A 14 21.46 -10.34 -14.20
CA ALA A 14 20.96 -10.72 -15.52
C ALA A 14 19.66 -10.01 -15.93
N LEU A 15 18.77 -9.76 -14.96
CA LEU A 15 17.41 -9.26 -15.21
C LEU A 15 17.24 -7.78 -14.89
N GLY A 16 18.20 -7.16 -14.18
CA GLY A 16 18.12 -5.77 -13.74
C GLY A 16 16.99 -5.51 -12.73
N LEU A 17 16.52 -6.55 -12.04
CA LEU A 17 15.46 -6.48 -11.04
C LEU A 17 15.71 -7.51 -9.95
N SER A 18 15.24 -7.25 -8.74
CA SER A 18 15.25 -8.24 -7.66
C SER A 18 14.07 -9.19 -7.79
N PRO A 19 14.32 -10.51 -8.03
CA PRO A 19 13.25 -11.50 -8.16
C PRO A 19 12.36 -11.56 -6.91
N GLN A 20 12.96 -11.40 -5.72
CA GLN A 20 12.24 -11.41 -4.46
C GLN A 20 11.31 -10.20 -4.34
N LEU A 21 11.84 -8.98 -4.56
CA LEU A 21 11.02 -7.76 -4.52
C LEU A 21 9.87 -7.84 -5.53
N PHE A 22 10.14 -8.29 -6.76
CA PHE A 22 9.10 -8.42 -7.78
C PHE A 22 7.96 -9.36 -7.34
N VAL A 23 8.30 -10.54 -6.81
CA VAL A 23 7.31 -11.52 -6.36
C VAL A 23 6.49 -10.99 -5.18
N ASP A 24 7.14 -10.32 -4.23
CA ASP A 24 6.48 -9.75 -3.06
C ASP A 24 5.56 -8.59 -3.45
N GLU A 25 5.98 -7.69 -4.34
CA GLU A 25 5.13 -6.61 -4.86
C GLU A 25 3.88 -7.13 -5.55
N VAL A 26 4.01 -8.17 -6.39
CA VAL A 26 2.85 -8.79 -7.07
C VAL A 26 1.91 -9.44 -6.05
N ARG A 27 2.45 -10.10 -5.02
CA ARG A 27 1.64 -10.66 -3.92
C ARG A 27 0.87 -9.56 -3.19
N ASP A 28 1.51 -8.46 -2.87
CA ASP A 28 0.89 -7.33 -2.16
C ASP A 28 -0.20 -6.68 -3.00
N VAL A 29 0.02 -6.47 -4.30
CA VAL A 29 -1.01 -5.96 -5.22
C VAL A 29 -2.23 -6.87 -5.24
N ILE A 30 -2.04 -8.19 -5.36
CA ILE A 30 -3.16 -9.15 -5.38
C ILE A 30 -3.90 -9.18 -4.05
N ALA A 31 -3.17 -9.10 -2.93
CA ALA A 31 -3.77 -9.03 -1.60
C ALA A 31 -4.62 -7.76 -1.41
N ASN A 32 -4.11 -6.61 -1.85
CA ASN A 32 -4.81 -5.33 -1.78
C ASN A 32 -6.07 -5.33 -2.64
N VAL A 33 -5.98 -5.71 -3.92
CA VAL A 33 -7.14 -5.78 -4.83
C VAL A 33 -8.21 -6.72 -4.26
N SER A 34 -7.80 -7.85 -3.68
CA SER A 34 -8.73 -8.79 -3.07
C SER A 34 -9.43 -8.18 -1.86
N ALA A 35 -8.69 -7.50 -0.97
CA ALA A 35 -9.25 -6.85 0.20
C ALA A 35 -10.25 -5.74 -0.19
N GLU A 36 -9.89 -4.88 -1.13
CA GLU A 36 -10.74 -3.80 -1.64
C GLU A 36 -12.03 -4.32 -2.28
N ALA A 37 -11.96 -5.40 -3.07
CA ALA A 37 -13.15 -6.00 -3.68
C ALA A 37 -14.15 -6.52 -2.61
N PHE A 38 -13.65 -7.11 -1.52
CA PHE A 38 -14.52 -7.55 -0.43
C PHE A 38 -15.06 -6.39 0.41
N GLU A 39 -14.27 -5.34 0.62
CA GLU A 39 -14.73 -4.13 1.27
C GLU A 39 -15.86 -3.46 0.48
N TYR A 40 -15.71 -3.35 -0.84
CA TYR A 40 -16.76 -2.88 -1.73
C TYR A 40 -18.05 -3.69 -1.57
N CYS A 41 -17.96 -5.03 -1.53
CA CYS A 41 -19.13 -5.88 -1.32
C CYS A 41 -19.81 -5.63 0.04
N LEU A 42 -19.04 -5.42 1.11
CA LEU A 42 -19.58 -5.10 2.44
C LEU A 42 -20.30 -3.74 2.43
N GLN A 43 -19.69 -2.73 1.80
CA GLN A 43 -20.29 -1.39 1.68
C GLN A 43 -21.57 -1.43 0.84
N ALA A 44 -21.58 -2.18 -0.26
CA ALA A 44 -22.76 -2.35 -1.11
C ALA A 44 -23.93 -3.00 -0.35
N VAL A 45 -23.65 -3.97 0.53
CA VAL A 45 -24.67 -4.61 1.38
C VAL A 45 -25.21 -3.65 2.45
N ALA A 46 -24.37 -2.75 2.97
CA ALA A 46 -24.78 -1.76 3.95
C ALA A 46 -25.59 -0.60 3.33
N ALA A 47 -25.70 -0.53 2.00
CA ALA A 47 -26.40 0.55 1.30
C ALA A 47 -27.92 0.55 1.60
N PRO A 48 -28.54 1.74 1.76
CA PRO A 48 -29.98 1.86 1.98
C PRO A 48 -30.80 1.20 0.86
N GLY A 49 -31.81 0.41 1.23
CA GLY A 49 -32.72 -0.25 0.27
C GLY A 49 -32.34 -1.68 -0.11
N VAL A 50 -31.15 -2.17 0.23
CA VAL A 50 -30.71 -3.55 -0.08
C VAL A 50 -31.37 -4.59 0.84
N LEU A 51 -31.65 -4.24 2.11
CA LEU A 51 -32.12 -5.19 3.13
C LEU A 51 -33.64 -5.18 3.37
N GLY A 52 -34.39 -4.24 2.78
CA GLY A 52 -35.85 -4.10 2.91
C GLY A 52 -36.37 -3.86 4.34
N ASP A 53 -37.64 -3.48 4.46
CA ASP A 53 -38.24 -2.98 5.72
C ASP A 53 -38.66 -4.07 6.74
N ALA A 54 -38.14 -5.29 6.65
CA ALA A 54 -38.48 -6.35 7.60
C ALA A 54 -37.23 -7.11 8.09
N THR A 55 -36.98 -7.04 9.40
CA THR A 55 -35.86 -7.71 10.10
C THR A 55 -34.47 -7.37 9.51
N ALA A 56 -34.28 -6.11 9.13
CA ALA A 56 -33.06 -5.62 8.47
C ALA A 56 -31.77 -5.94 9.25
N ALA A 57 -31.80 -5.89 10.59
CA ALA A 57 -30.62 -6.13 11.42
C ALA A 57 -30.16 -7.61 11.44
N GLN A 58 -31.10 -8.56 11.58
CA GLN A 58 -30.78 -9.99 11.55
C GLN A 58 -30.28 -10.40 10.16
N LYS A 59 -30.96 -9.94 9.10
CA LYS A 59 -30.57 -10.19 7.71
C LYS A 59 -29.21 -9.56 7.37
N ALA A 60 -28.93 -8.35 7.84
CA ALA A 60 -27.63 -7.71 7.69
C ALA A 60 -26.52 -8.55 8.32
N THR A 61 -26.76 -9.05 9.53
CA THR A 61 -25.79 -9.85 10.29
C THR A 61 -25.53 -11.20 9.63
N GLU A 62 -26.57 -11.85 9.12
CA GLU A 62 -26.45 -13.12 8.38
C GLU A 62 -25.72 -12.94 7.05
N LEU A 63 -26.02 -11.85 6.32
CA LEU A 63 -25.38 -11.55 5.05
C LEU A 63 -23.90 -11.16 5.23
N GLN A 64 -23.57 -10.36 6.23
CA GLN A 64 -22.18 -10.05 6.59
C GLN A 64 -21.41 -11.32 6.98
N ARG A 65 -22.04 -12.23 7.72
CA ARG A 65 -21.45 -13.53 8.06
C ARG A 65 -21.18 -14.39 6.82
N GLY A 66 -22.15 -14.47 5.91
CA GLY A 66 -22.00 -15.19 4.64
C GLY A 66 -20.89 -14.61 3.77
N LEU A 67 -20.83 -13.28 3.66
CA LEU A 67 -19.80 -12.60 2.90
C LEU A 67 -18.40 -12.81 3.50
N ASN A 68 -18.28 -12.77 4.83
CA ASN A 68 -17.03 -13.09 5.51
C ASN A 68 -16.60 -14.54 5.25
N ALA A 69 -17.53 -15.49 5.24
CA ALA A 69 -17.22 -16.89 4.91
C ALA A 69 -16.70 -17.04 3.47
N ILE A 70 -17.34 -16.37 2.49
CA ILE A 70 -16.87 -16.33 1.11
C ILE A 70 -15.47 -15.70 1.04
N ARG A 71 -15.24 -14.59 1.74
CA ARG A 71 -13.92 -13.95 1.81
C ARG A 71 -12.85 -14.90 2.30
N HIS A 72 -13.12 -15.68 3.35
CA HIS A 72 -12.18 -16.67 3.86
C HIS A 72 -11.86 -17.74 2.80
N VAL A 73 -12.88 -18.32 2.17
CA VAL A 73 -12.68 -19.33 1.12
C VAL A 73 -11.87 -18.80 -0.06
N VAL A 74 -12.18 -17.59 -0.52
CA VAL A 74 -11.46 -16.95 -1.63
C VAL A 74 -10.02 -16.63 -1.23
N LYS A 75 -9.81 -16.08 -0.03
CA LYS A 75 -8.48 -15.78 0.50
C LYS A 75 -7.63 -17.05 0.58
N ASP A 76 -8.13 -18.11 1.19
CA ASP A 76 -7.38 -19.37 1.33
C ASP A 76 -7.02 -19.97 -0.03
N ALA A 77 -7.93 -19.87 -1.01
CA ALA A 77 -7.68 -20.34 -2.37
C ALA A 77 -6.63 -19.47 -3.09
N LEU A 78 -6.67 -18.14 -2.91
CA LEU A 78 -5.69 -17.23 -3.47
C LEU A 78 -4.32 -17.43 -2.83
N ASP A 79 -4.23 -17.48 -1.50
CA ASP A 79 -2.98 -17.70 -0.76
C ASP A 79 -2.28 -18.97 -1.25
N LYS A 80 -3.03 -20.08 -1.36
CA LYS A 80 -2.48 -21.34 -1.89
C LYS A 80 -1.98 -21.22 -3.32
N ARG A 81 -2.71 -20.52 -4.20
CA ARG A 81 -2.28 -20.30 -5.59
C ARG A 81 -1.06 -19.39 -5.67
N MET A 82 -1.01 -18.35 -4.84
CA MET A 82 0.11 -17.42 -4.79
C MET A 82 1.39 -18.09 -4.30
N THR A 83 1.31 -18.96 -3.28
CA THR A 83 2.48 -19.76 -2.86
C THR A 83 2.99 -20.67 -3.98
N ASN A 84 2.10 -21.30 -4.74
CA ASN A 84 2.50 -22.14 -5.88
C ASN A 84 3.11 -21.31 -7.03
N TRP A 85 2.52 -20.15 -7.30
CA TRP A 85 3.02 -19.21 -8.31
C TRP A 85 4.40 -18.66 -7.95
N GLU A 86 4.59 -18.24 -6.71
CA GLU A 86 5.88 -17.79 -6.16
C GLU A 86 6.96 -18.87 -6.34
N LYS A 87 6.65 -20.11 -5.95
CA LYS A 87 7.55 -21.24 -6.15
C LYS A 87 7.87 -21.45 -7.63
N TYR A 88 6.88 -21.35 -8.51
CA TYR A 88 7.09 -21.47 -9.96
C TYR A 88 8.00 -20.35 -10.49
N CYS A 89 7.81 -19.11 -10.04
CA CYS A 89 8.65 -17.98 -10.42
C CYS A 89 10.12 -18.25 -10.10
N PHE A 90 10.45 -18.65 -8.87
CA PHE A 90 11.84 -18.92 -8.49
C PHE A 90 12.42 -20.17 -9.15
N GLN A 91 11.58 -21.17 -9.47
CA GLN A 91 12.06 -22.41 -10.05
C GLN A 91 12.20 -22.39 -11.56
N GLN A 92 11.45 -21.53 -12.26
CA GLN A 92 11.33 -21.58 -13.72
C GLN A 92 11.50 -20.23 -14.41
N CYS A 93 11.08 -19.13 -13.78
CA CYS A 93 11.17 -17.79 -14.40
C CYS A 93 12.49 -17.11 -14.06
N PHE A 94 12.93 -17.21 -12.80
CA PHE A 94 14.13 -16.55 -12.28
C PHE A 94 15.27 -17.53 -12.01
N TYR A 95 15.09 -18.80 -12.37
CA TYR A 95 16.16 -19.79 -12.29
C TYR A 95 17.19 -19.54 -13.39
N LEU A 96 18.44 -19.36 -12.99
CA LEU A 96 19.57 -19.32 -13.90
C LEU A 96 20.21 -20.71 -14.01
N PRO A 97 20.29 -21.31 -15.21
CA PRO A 97 20.99 -22.57 -15.40
C PRO A 97 22.45 -22.48 -14.97
N GLU A 98 22.95 -23.54 -14.36
CA GLU A 98 24.34 -23.66 -13.93
C GLU A 98 25.28 -23.51 -15.15
N GLY A 99 26.20 -22.55 -15.09
CA GLY A 99 27.08 -22.18 -16.21
C GLY A 99 26.55 -21.04 -17.10
N PHE A 100 25.41 -20.43 -16.78
CA PHE A 100 24.99 -19.17 -17.40
C PHE A 100 25.95 -18.05 -16.98
N VAL A 101 26.79 -17.62 -17.91
CA VAL A 101 27.62 -16.44 -17.75
C VAL A 101 26.80 -15.27 -18.27
N VAL A 102 26.40 -14.37 -17.37
CA VAL A 102 25.89 -13.05 -17.76
C VAL A 102 27.01 -12.43 -18.60
N PRO A 103 26.77 -12.07 -19.88
CA PRO A 103 27.78 -11.38 -20.66
C PRO A 103 28.20 -10.13 -19.87
N GLU A 104 29.48 -10.06 -19.46
CA GLU A 104 30.03 -8.87 -18.81
C GLU A 104 29.72 -7.68 -19.71
N ASP A 105 28.80 -6.80 -19.27
CA ASP A 105 28.32 -5.60 -19.95
C ASP A 105 28.86 -5.46 -21.38
N ASP A 106 28.36 -6.32 -22.27
CA ASP A 106 28.56 -6.12 -23.68
C ASP A 106 27.57 -5.03 -24.07
N ASN A 107 27.92 -3.79 -23.70
CA ASN A 107 27.43 -2.54 -24.28
C ASN A 107 27.62 -2.51 -25.81
N SER A 108 27.98 -3.63 -26.44
CA SER A 108 27.95 -3.88 -27.87
C SER A 108 26.53 -3.83 -28.46
N CYS A 109 25.45 -4.05 -27.69
CA CYS A 109 24.09 -3.79 -28.19
C CYS A 109 23.77 -2.28 -28.25
N ALA A 110 24.58 -1.43 -27.60
CA ALA A 110 24.58 0.03 -27.75
C ALA A 110 25.59 0.53 -28.81
N LYS A 111 26.25 -0.36 -29.56
CA LYS A 111 27.11 0.02 -30.71
C LYS A 111 26.32 0.27 -32.00
N GLY A 112 25.02 0.53 -31.89
CA GLY A 112 24.23 1.17 -32.93
C GLY A 112 24.12 2.65 -32.63
N SER A 113 24.87 3.48 -33.38
CA SER A 113 24.87 4.95 -33.32
C SER A 113 25.62 5.58 -32.14
N HIS A 114 26.94 5.62 -32.26
CA HIS A 114 27.78 6.59 -31.53
C HIS A 114 27.44 8.01 -32.03
N ASP A 115 26.41 8.63 -31.45
CA ASP A 115 26.30 10.09 -31.42
C ASP A 115 26.80 10.54 -30.05
N TYR A 116 28.07 10.96 -30.02
CA TYR A 116 28.73 11.55 -28.86
C TYR A 116 28.06 12.90 -28.55
N GLY A 117 26.98 12.89 -27.76
CA GLY A 117 26.26 14.11 -27.39
C GLY A 117 26.27 14.44 -25.90
N SER A 118 26.43 13.44 -25.02
CA SER A 118 26.54 13.65 -23.57
C SER A 118 27.91 13.17 -23.12
N SER A 119 28.80 14.12 -22.85
CA SER A 119 30.12 13.82 -22.31
C SER A 119 29.98 13.23 -20.90
N ASP A 120 30.95 12.45 -20.44
CA ASP A 120 31.00 11.93 -19.06
C ASP A 120 30.83 13.06 -18.03
N SER A 121 31.35 14.26 -18.36
CA SER A 121 31.15 15.48 -17.58
C SER A 121 29.72 16.00 -17.56
N ASP A 122 28.93 15.80 -18.61
CA ASP A 122 27.51 16.19 -18.62
C ASP A 122 26.69 15.27 -17.70
N LEU A 123 27.03 13.97 -17.66
CA LEU A 123 26.43 13.02 -16.72
C LEU A 123 26.77 13.37 -15.27
N ASP A 124 28.01 13.75 -14.98
CA ASP A 124 28.41 14.22 -13.65
C ASP A 124 27.62 15.48 -13.22
N LEU A 125 27.43 16.43 -14.14
CA LEU A 125 26.64 17.64 -13.90
C LEU A 125 25.16 17.32 -13.64
N GLU A 126 24.58 16.38 -14.40
CA GLU A 126 23.22 15.90 -14.17
C GLU A 126 23.08 15.19 -12.82
N LEU A 127 24.05 14.35 -12.46
CA LEU A 127 24.06 13.63 -11.18
C LEU A 127 24.14 14.60 -10.01
N ASP A 128 24.99 15.63 -10.09
CA ASP A 128 25.07 16.67 -9.08
C ASP A 128 23.80 17.53 -9.01
N SER A 129 23.16 17.78 -10.15
CA SER A 129 21.86 18.44 -10.22
C SER A 129 20.78 17.60 -9.52
N LEU A 130 20.74 16.29 -9.77
CA LEU A 130 19.81 15.35 -9.14
C LEU A 130 20.06 15.22 -7.64
N ARG A 131 21.31 15.15 -7.19
CA ARG A 131 21.67 15.15 -5.77
C ARG A 131 21.17 16.40 -5.05
N LYS A 132 21.35 17.58 -5.65
CA LYS A 132 20.84 18.85 -5.10
C LYS A 132 19.31 18.89 -5.06
N LYS A 133 18.64 18.38 -6.11
CA LYS A 133 17.18 18.25 -6.13
C LYS A 133 16.67 17.30 -5.04
N LEU A 134 17.34 16.17 -4.85
CA LEU A 134 17.02 15.19 -3.81
C LEU A 134 17.18 15.80 -2.41
N GLU A 135 18.28 16.51 -2.16
CA GLU A 135 18.50 17.20 -0.88
C GLU A 135 17.43 18.28 -0.61
N SER A 136 17.05 19.03 -1.66
CA SER A 136 15.98 20.03 -1.57
C SER A 136 14.62 19.38 -1.26
N ALA A 137 14.27 18.30 -1.97
CA ALA A 137 13.03 17.57 -1.77
C ALA A 137 12.97 16.89 -0.39
N ASN A 138 14.10 16.37 0.11
CA ASN A 138 14.16 15.78 1.44
C ASN A 138 13.91 16.83 2.53
N LYS A 139 14.50 18.02 2.39
CA LYS A 139 14.25 19.14 3.31
C LYS A 139 12.78 19.58 3.29
N GLU A 140 12.18 19.68 2.11
CA GLU A 140 10.75 19.99 1.97
C GLU A 140 9.87 18.92 2.61
N SER A 141 10.21 17.63 2.46
CA SER A 141 9.51 16.53 3.11
C SER A 141 9.60 16.62 4.64
N GLU A 142 10.77 16.97 5.20
CA GLU A 142 10.94 17.18 6.64
C GLU A 142 10.13 18.40 7.15
N ASP A 143 10.06 19.48 6.37
CA ASP A 143 9.22 20.64 6.66
C ASP A 143 7.73 20.25 6.69
N LEU A 144 7.25 19.56 5.64
CA LEU A 144 5.87 19.08 5.54
C LEU A 144 5.50 18.11 6.68
N GLN A 145 6.41 17.22 7.06
CA GLN A 145 6.18 16.29 8.17
C GLN A 145 6.03 17.04 9.52
N ARG A 146 6.79 18.11 9.72
CA ARG A 146 6.62 19.00 10.89
C ARG A 146 5.29 19.75 10.87
N GLU A 147 4.86 20.20 9.71
CA GLU A 147 3.55 20.84 9.54
C GLU A 147 2.39 19.87 9.82
N LEU A 148 2.45 18.65 9.27
CA LEU A 148 1.48 17.59 9.54
C LEU A 148 1.38 17.29 11.05
N SER A 149 2.51 17.10 11.72
CA SER A 149 2.56 16.86 13.17
C SER A 149 1.92 18.01 13.97
N THR A 150 2.13 19.24 13.52
CA THR A 150 1.53 20.43 14.15
C THR A 150 0.02 20.46 13.94
N LEU A 151 -0.44 20.14 12.74
CA LEU A 151 -1.85 20.12 12.36
C LEU A 151 -2.62 19.00 13.08
N GLU A 152 -2.04 17.80 13.19
CA GLU A 152 -2.59 16.69 13.98
C GLU A 152 -2.80 17.07 15.45
N ARG A 153 -1.83 17.77 16.03
CA ARG A 153 -1.95 18.28 17.39
C ARG A 153 -3.08 19.31 17.51
N GLN A 154 -3.19 20.23 16.56
CA GLN A 154 -4.25 21.24 16.54
C GLN A 154 -5.65 20.61 16.37
N THR A 155 -5.80 19.66 15.44
CA THR A 155 -7.08 18.95 15.24
C THR A 155 -7.49 18.16 16.48
N THR A 156 -6.51 17.58 17.19
CA THR A 156 -6.76 16.91 18.47
C THR A 156 -7.23 17.88 19.56
N TYR A 157 -6.61 19.06 19.68
CA TYR A 157 -7.08 20.09 20.61
C TYR A 157 -8.49 20.59 20.26
N LYS A 158 -8.75 20.84 18.97
CA LYS A 158 -10.07 21.26 18.49
C LYS A 158 -11.13 20.22 18.83
N ARG A 159 -10.88 18.93 18.54
CA ARG A 159 -11.79 17.83 18.89
C ARG A 159 -12.11 17.79 20.39
N LYS A 160 -11.11 18.00 21.25
CA LYS A 160 -11.29 18.07 22.71
C LYS A 160 -12.14 19.28 23.12
N LEU A 161 -11.90 20.44 22.52
CA LEU A 161 -12.69 21.64 22.76
C LEU A 161 -14.15 21.46 22.34
N ASP A 162 -14.38 20.94 21.13
CA ASP A 162 -15.72 20.67 20.60
C ASP A 162 -16.49 19.70 21.51
N SER A 163 -15.81 18.66 22.03
CA SER A 163 -16.38 17.73 23.01
C SER A 163 -16.76 18.41 24.33
N ALA A 164 -15.90 19.29 24.86
CA ALA A 164 -16.18 20.02 26.10
C ALA A 164 -17.34 21.01 25.93
N VAL A 165 -17.44 21.68 24.78
CA VAL A 165 -18.55 22.58 24.46
C VAL A 165 -19.86 21.79 24.36
N ALA A 166 -19.85 20.64 23.70
CA ALA A 166 -21.03 19.77 23.61
C ALA A 166 -21.48 19.28 25.01
N GLU A 167 -20.54 18.97 25.90
CA GLU A 167 -20.86 18.58 27.28
C GLU A 167 -21.48 19.74 28.08
N ILE A 168 -20.93 20.95 27.97
CA ILE A 168 -21.50 22.16 28.61
C ILE A 168 -22.91 22.44 28.07
N GLN A 169 -23.11 22.32 26.76
CA GLN A 169 -24.42 22.53 26.14
C GLN A 169 -25.44 21.51 26.66
N LYS A 170 -25.06 20.23 26.76
CA LYS A 170 -25.91 19.19 27.32
C LYS A 170 -26.28 19.47 28.78
N LEU A 171 -25.32 19.90 29.61
CA LEU A 171 -25.60 20.28 31.01
C LEU A 171 -26.61 21.44 31.10
N PHE A 172 -26.55 22.39 30.18
CA PHE A 172 -27.50 23.50 30.14
C PHE A 172 -28.90 23.03 29.70
N GLU A 173 -28.98 22.18 28.69
CA GLU A 173 -30.24 21.56 28.23
C GLU A 173 -30.87 20.73 29.37
N ASP A 174 -30.10 19.87 30.02
CA ASP A 174 -30.57 19.04 31.15
C ASP A 174 -31.09 19.91 32.31
N LYS A 175 -30.36 20.99 32.65
CA LYS A 175 -30.78 21.92 33.72
C LYS A 175 -32.03 22.72 33.35
N SER A 176 -32.16 23.16 32.10
CA SER A 176 -33.35 23.85 31.60
C SER A 176 -34.58 22.96 31.65
N VAL A 177 -34.44 21.70 31.21
CA VAL A 177 -35.49 20.69 31.31
C VAL A 177 -35.90 20.48 32.78
N GLN A 178 -34.93 20.37 33.69
CA GLN A 178 -35.21 20.18 35.12
C GLN A 178 -35.92 21.38 35.77
N GLN A 179 -35.62 22.62 35.37
CA GLN A 179 -36.32 23.82 35.84
C GLN A 179 -37.76 23.91 35.32
N ASN A 180 -38.00 23.49 34.08
CA ASN A 180 -39.36 23.45 33.50
C ASN A 180 -40.28 22.41 34.17
N PHE A 181 -39.73 21.40 34.85
CA PHE A 181 -40.49 20.41 35.63
C PHE A 181 -40.71 20.79 37.10
N GLN A 182 -40.12 21.89 37.58
CA GLN A 182 -40.24 22.37 38.96
C GLN A 182 -41.08 23.66 39.10
N ALA A 183 -41.66 24.16 38.01
CA ALA A 183 -42.65 25.24 37.97
C ALA A 183 -44.06 24.68 37.77
#